data_AF-A0A1A3HNM6-F1
#
_entry.id   AF-A0A1A3HNM6-F1
#
_cell.length_a   1.000
_cell.length_b   1.000
_cell.length_c   1.000
_cell.angle_alpha   90.00
_cell.angle_beta   90.00
_cell.angle_gamma   90.00
#
_symmetry.space_group_name_H-M   'P 1'
#
loop_
_entity.id
_entity.type
_entity.pdbx_description
1 polymer ?
#
loop_
_entity_poly.entity_id
_entity_poly.type
_entity_poly.pdbx_seq_one_letter_code
_entity_poly.pdbx_strand_id
1 'polypeptide(L)'
;MTASLDKPVEKPLHRLTEQELEKLAKEFDAIHDEVFADLGERDRRYIKTVISVQRQIVVVGRVLLLASRSRTAWALGTACLGMAKILENMEIGHNVMHGQWDWMNDPDIHSSVWDWDTASTAEAWRHSHNYIHHTYTNILGKDKDLGYEIMRIDPAQQWKWGYLFQPLYNMLLTVLFEWGVAVHDMDIDAIRRREKPWPEVRKDLKGIWGKARSQIQKDYVGWPVISAGAFALAQLALGGRLDQPAQSRIGRRLRRISNKGRIGATANFLDRYLPGVESTYLRTLAADALANVIRNVWAHAIIFCGHFPDQTYTFTQEEVEDETRGGWYVRQLIGAANIEGSPLFHVISGNLGYQVEHHLYPDMPSSRYSEIAPKVKEICERYELPYNSGRFGKQWYTVHRSIFRLAFPGGKPRPKPGPYHGEERSSGTHDSSEAQRFRDRVPAEHPAAGPEHDSTGVEVQPPPRGKDG
;
A
#
# COMPACT_ATOMS: atom_id res chain seq x y z
N MET A 1 39.72 -30.82 13.27
CA MET A 1 39.70 -29.40 12.84
C MET A 1 38.39 -28.80 13.28
N THR A 2 38.48 -27.98 14.31
CA THR A 2 37.42 -27.40 15.13
C THR A 2 36.88 -26.10 14.52
N ALA A 3 35.57 -25.87 14.73
CA ALA A 3 34.86 -24.58 14.72
C ALA A 3 34.95 -23.69 13.46
N SER A 4 34.02 -23.90 12.53
CA SER A 4 33.39 -22.78 11.81
C SER A 4 32.02 -22.56 12.44
N LEU A 5 32.01 -21.91 13.62
CA LEU A 5 30.78 -21.40 14.23
C LEU A 5 30.13 -20.43 13.23
N ASP A 6 28.83 -20.61 12.99
CA ASP A 6 27.97 -19.66 12.31
C ASP A 6 28.17 -18.28 12.95
N LYS A 7 28.98 -17.40 12.32
CA LYS A 7 29.05 -16.01 12.75
C LYS A 7 27.69 -15.39 12.44
N PRO A 8 26.97 -14.85 13.44
CA PRO A 8 25.76 -14.08 13.16
C PRO A 8 26.11 -12.96 12.19
N VAL A 9 25.20 -12.66 11.25
CA VAL A 9 25.37 -11.52 10.34
C VAL A 9 25.47 -10.28 11.22
N GLU A 10 26.65 -9.66 11.27
CA GLU A 10 26.89 -8.47 12.08
C GLU A 10 25.98 -7.36 11.56
N LYS A 11 25.09 -6.89 12.44
CA LYS A 11 24.12 -5.85 12.08
C LYS A 11 24.81 -4.49 12.08
N PRO A 12 24.49 -3.59 11.14
CA PRO A 12 25.08 -2.25 11.08
C PRO A 12 24.89 -1.42 12.36
N LEU A 13 23.91 -1.75 13.21
CA LEU A 13 23.71 -1.14 14.52
C LEU A 13 24.90 -1.35 15.47
N HIS A 14 25.54 -2.52 15.44
CA HIS A 14 26.54 -2.90 16.46
C HIS A 14 27.92 -2.28 16.21
N ARG A 15 28.13 -1.70 15.02
CA ARG A 15 29.39 -1.03 14.66
C ARG A 15 29.39 0.47 14.95
N LEU A 16 28.22 1.07 15.16
CA LEU A 16 28.10 2.51 15.44
C LEU A 16 28.27 2.77 16.94
N THR A 17 29.08 3.77 17.27
CA THR A 17 29.23 4.26 18.64
C THR A 17 27.99 5.03 19.08
N GLU A 18 27.78 5.18 20.40
CA GLU A 18 26.67 5.98 20.94
C GLU A 18 26.69 7.44 20.43
N GLN A 19 27.88 8.03 20.28
CA GLN A 19 28.04 9.39 19.74
C GLN A 19 27.64 9.47 18.27
N GLU A 20 27.98 8.45 17.46
CA GLU A 20 27.55 8.38 16.06
C GLU A 20 26.04 8.20 15.96
N LEU A 21 25.42 7.37 16.82
CA LEU A 21 23.97 7.20 16.86
C LEU A 21 23.24 8.49 17.26
N GLU A 22 23.76 9.25 18.22
CA GLU A 22 23.19 10.54 18.60
C GLU A 22 23.28 11.57 17.45
N LYS A 23 24.44 11.63 16.79
CA LYS A 23 24.64 12.52 15.64
C LYS A 23 23.73 12.14 14.47
N LEU A 24 23.65 10.84 14.16
CA LEU A 24 22.76 10.29 13.13
C LEU A 24 21.29 10.62 13.42
N ALA A 25 20.86 10.51 14.69
CA ALA A 25 19.50 10.88 15.08
C ALA A 25 19.21 12.36 14.76
N LYS A 26 20.13 13.27 15.11
CA LYS A 26 19.98 14.71 14.82
C LYS A 26 19.93 15.00 13.32
N GLU A 27 20.70 14.29 12.51
CA GLU A 27 20.70 14.46 11.05
C GLU A 27 19.39 13.99 10.40
N PHE A 28 18.86 12.84 10.82
CA PHE A 28 17.54 12.38 10.37
C PHE A 28 16.42 13.30 10.86
N ASP A 29 16.45 13.74 12.12
CA ASP A 29 15.51 14.75 12.64
C ASP A 29 15.55 16.05 11.82
N ALA A 30 16.74 16.52 11.45
CA ALA A 30 16.89 17.73 10.63
C ALA A 30 16.27 17.59 9.23
N ILE A 31 16.34 16.41 8.60
CA ILE A 31 15.67 16.16 7.32
C ILE A 31 14.15 16.28 7.48
N HIS A 32 13.58 15.69 8.55
CA HIS A 32 12.16 15.80 8.83
C HIS A 32 11.76 17.26 9.04
N ASP A 33 12.43 17.96 9.96
CA ASP A 33 12.09 19.34 10.32
C ASP A 33 12.20 20.28 9.11
N GLU A 34 13.24 20.12 8.27
CA GLU A 34 13.42 20.92 7.05
C GLU A 34 12.28 20.71 6.05
N VAL A 35 11.93 19.46 5.74
CA VAL A 35 10.88 19.15 4.76
C VAL A 35 9.51 19.50 5.30
N PHE A 36 9.28 19.28 6.59
CA PHE A 36 8.01 19.60 7.26
C PHE A 36 7.77 21.11 7.28
N ALA A 37 8.83 21.91 7.50
CA ALA A 37 8.74 23.38 7.46
C ALA A 37 8.46 23.94 6.05
N ASP A 38 8.84 23.21 4.99
CA ASP A 38 8.57 23.59 3.58
C ASP A 38 7.14 23.23 3.11
N LEU A 39 6.37 22.49 3.92
CA LEU A 39 5.02 22.06 3.51
C LEU A 39 4.10 23.25 3.26
N GLY A 40 3.40 23.22 2.13
CA GLY A 40 2.56 24.33 1.74
C GLY A 40 1.62 24.06 0.57
N GLU A 41 1.32 25.11 -0.18
CA GLU A 41 0.29 25.08 -1.24
C GLU A 41 0.59 24.06 -2.35
N ARG A 42 1.87 23.75 -2.61
CA ARG A 42 2.27 22.69 -3.56
C ARG A 42 1.72 21.33 -3.13
N ASP A 43 1.89 20.99 -1.86
CA ASP A 43 1.47 19.71 -1.26
C ASP A 43 -0.06 19.63 -1.17
N ARG A 44 -0.70 20.72 -0.72
CA ARG A 44 -2.18 20.82 -0.70
C ARG A 44 -2.77 20.60 -2.09
N ARG A 45 -2.19 21.22 -3.12
CA ARG A 45 -2.64 21.05 -4.51
C ARG A 45 -2.44 19.63 -4.99
N TYR A 46 -1.34 18.99 -4.63
CA TYR A 46 -1.05 17.61 -5.00
C TYR A 46 -2.17 16.67 -4.55
N ILE A 47 -2.45 16.60 -3.23
CA ILE A 47 -3.44 15.64 -2.71
C ILE A 47 -4.85 15.93 -3.23
N LYS A 48 -5.24 17.21 -3.34
CA LYS A 48 -6.55 17.59 -3.92
C LYS A 48 -6.66 17.20 -5.39
N THR A 49 -5.56 17.30 -6.14
CA THR A 49 -5.52 16.85 -7.55
C THR A 49 -5.65 15.35 -7.64
N VAL A 50 -4.91 14.59 -6.82
CA VAL A 50 -5.01 13.11 -6.81
C VAL A 50 -6.43 12.66 -6.48
N ILE A 51 -7.07 13.24 -5.45
CA ILE A 51 -8.46 12.94 -5.10
C ILE A 51 -9.41 13.27 -6.27
N SER A 52 -9.22 14.41 -6.94
CA SER A 52 -10.05 14.81 -8.08
C SER A 52 -9.89 13.85 -9.26
N VAL A 53 -8.65 13.49 -9.62
CA VAL A 53 -8.33 12.53 -10.67
C VAL A 53 -8.93 11.16 -10.36
N GLN A 54 -8.76 10.67 -9.13
CA GLN A 54 -9.35 9.40 -8.69
C GLN A 54 -10.88 9.40 -8.89
N ARG A 55 -11.57 10.45 -8.46
CA ARG A 55 -13.03 10.59 -8.61
C ARG A 55 -13.45 10.64 -10.08
N GLN A 56 -12.70 11.34 -10.94
CA GLN A 56 -12.95 11.39 -12.38
C GLN A 56 -12.77 10.01 -13.04
N ILE A 57 -11.72 9.27 -12.68
CA ILE A 57 -11.49 7.91 -13.18
C ILE A 57 -12.63 6.98 -12.76
N VAL A 58 -13.17 7.11 -11.54
CA VAL A 58 -14.37 6.37 -11.13
C VAL A 58 -15.53 6.65 -12.08
N VAL A 59 -15.83 7.93 -12.33
CA VAL A 59 -16.94 8.33 -13.22
C VAL A 59 -16.75 7.77 -14.63
N VAL A 60 -15.56 7.95 -15.20
CA VAL A 60 -15.22 7.43 -16.54
C VAL A 60 -15.39 5.90 -16.57
N GLY A 61 -14.88 5.19 -15.57
CA GLY A 61 -15.04 3.74 -15.45
C GLY A 61 -16.51 3.31 -15.41
N ARG A 62 -17.35 4.00 -14.63
CA ARG A 62 -18.79 3.72 -14.54
C ARG A 62 -19.51 3.98 -15.86
N VAL A 63 -19.19 5.07 -16.56
CA VAL A 63 -19.77 5.39 -17.88
C VAL A 63 -19.39 4.34 -18.92
N LEU A 64 -18.12 3.91 -18.96
CA LEU A 64 -17.66 2.85 -19.87
C LEU A 64 -18.41 1.52 -19.64
N LEU A 65 -18.73 1.21 -18.39
CA LEU A 65 -19.46 -0.01 -18.04
C LEU A 65 -20.94 -0.02 -18.47
N LEU A 66 -21.53 1.13 -18.81
CA LEU A 66 -22.83 1.18 -19.49
C LEU A 66 -22.77 0.47 -20.86
N ALA A 67 -21.61 0.47 -21.50
CA ALA A 67 -21.33 -0.23 -22.75
C ALA A 67 -20.63 -1.59 -22.54
N SER A 68 -20.72 -2.20 -21.35
CA SER A 68 -19.99 -3.42 -20.93
C SER A 68 -20.24 -4.67 -21.79
N ARG A 69 -21.17 -4.65 -22.74
CA ARG A 69 -21.29 -5.70 -23.76
C ARG A 69 -20.06 -5.76 -24.66
N SER A 70 -19.51 -4.59 -25.01
CA SER A 70 -18.22 -4.51 -25.69
C SER A 70 -17.13 -4.99 -24.72
N ARG A 71 -16.35 -5.99 -25.16
CA ARG A 71 -15.22 -6.50 -24.37
C ARG A 71 -14.22 -5.39 -24.07
N THR A 72 -14.00 -4.48 -25.02
CA THR A 72 -13.11 -3.33 -24.87
C THR A 72 -13.64 -2.35 -23.83
N ALA A 73 -14.92 -1.96 -23.91
CA ALA A 73 -15.50 -1.03 -22.93
C ALA A 73 -15.53 -1.63 -21.52
N TRP A 74 -15.82 -2.93 -21.42
CA TRP A 74 -15.76 -3.64 -20.14
C TRP A 74 -14.34 -3.69 -19.57
N ALA A 75 -13.34 -4.00 -20.40
CA ALA A 75 -11.94 -4.04 -19.98
C ALA A 75 -11.44 -2.66 -19.55
N LEU A 76 -11.69 -1.62 -20.34
CA LEU A 76 -11.31 -0.25 -20.02
C LEU A 76 -12.03 0.28 -18.77
N GLY A 77 -13.34 0.01 -18.66
CA GLY A 77 -14.12 0.38 -17.47
C GLY A 77 -13.60 -0.30 -16.21
N THR A 78 -13.30 -1.60 -16.29
CA THR A 78 -12.71 -2.35 -15.18
C THR A 78 -11.31 -1.84 -14.83
N ALA A 79 -10.47 -1.53 -15.82
CA ALA A 79 -9.14 -0.98 -15.58
C ALA A 79 -9.21 0.40 -14.90
N CYS A 80 -10.15 1.26 -15.30
CA CYS A 80 -10.39 2.55 -14.63
C CYS A 80 -10.79 2.32 -13.16
N LEU A 81 -11.75 1.43 -12.89
CA LEU A 81 -12.16 1.12 -11.51
C LEU A 81 -11.02 0.50 -10.68
N GLY A 82 -10.21 -0.38 -11.28
CA GLY A 82 -9.04 -0.96 -10.63
C GLY A 82 -8.02 0.12 -10.25
N MET A 83 -7.70 1.02 -11.18
CA MET A 83 -6.80 2.15 -10.92
C MET A 83 -7.36 3.09 -9.85
N ALA A 84 -8.65 3.43 -9.91
CA ALA A 84 -9.27 4.29 -8.91
C ALA A 84 -9.29 3.67 -7.51
N LYS A 85 -9.46 2.35 -7.41
CA LYS A 85 -9.35 1.61 -6.13
C LYS A 85 -7.91 1.55 -5.63
N ILE A 86 -6.92 1.42 -6.52
CA ILE A 86 -5.50 1.49 -6.17
C ILE A 86 -5.15 2.87 -5.60
N LEU A 87 -5.52 3.96 -6.29
CA LEU A 87 -5.26 5.33 -5.82
C LEU A 87 -5.97 5.62 -4.49
N GLU A 88 -7.24 5.21 -4.35
CA GLU A 88 -7.98 5.35 -3.10
C GLU A 88 -7.32 4.60 -1.94
N ASN A 89 -6.82 3.40 -2.18
CA ASN A 89 -6.22 2.59 -1.12
C ASN A 89 -4.79 3.02 -0.76
N MET A 90 -3.93 3.23 -1.75
CA MET A 90 -2.48 3.41 -1.57
C MET A 90 -2.09 4.89 -1.46
N GLU A 91 -2.55 5.74 -2.37
CA GLU A 91 -2.07 7.13 -2.43
C GLU A 91 -2.90 8.09 -1.58
N ILE A 92 -4.19 7.82 -1.44
CA ILE A 92 -5.11 8.67 -0.68
C ILE A 92 -5.31 8.10 0.73
N GLY A 93 -6.02 6.97 0.84
CA GLY A 93 -6.49 6.44 2.12
C GLY A 93 -5.38 6.11 3.10
N HIS A 94 -4.40 5.33 2.67
CA HIS A 94 -3.20 5.02 3.47
C HIS A 94 -2.51 6.29 3.99
N ASN A 95 -2.17 7.21 3.08
CA ASN A 95 -1.42 8.43 3.40
C ASN A 95 -2.20 9.39 4.30
N VAL A 96 -3.50 9.60 4.05
CA VAL A 96 -4.36 10.44 4.91
C VAL A 96 -4.50 9.83 6.31
N MET A 97 -4.68 8.52 6.42
CA MET A 97 -4.81 7.88 7.73
C MET A 97 -3.49 7.77 8.51
N HIS A 98 -2.33 7.86 7.83
CA HIS A 98 -1.04 8.07 8.50
C HIS A 98 -0.89 9.47 9.12
N GLY A 99 -1.81 10.39 8.82
CA GLY A 99 -1.73 11.78 9.30
C GLY A 99 -0.85 12.68 8.44
N GLN A 100 -0.40 12.19 7.27
CA GLN A 100 0.52 12.92 6.39
C GLN A 100 -0.03 14.28 5.92
N TRP A 101 -1.34 14.46 5.99
CA TRP A 101 -2.05 15.62 5.49
C TRP A 101 -2.68 16.46 6.61
N ASP A 102 -2.52 16.05 7.88
CA ASP A 102 -3.21 16.66 9.03
C ASP A 102 -2.75 18.11 9.28
N TRP A 103 -1.50 18.44 8.93
CA TRP A 103 -0.95 19.80 8.99
C TRP A 103 -1.80 20.82 8.20
N MET A 104 -2.54 20.39 7.18
CA MET A 104 -3.41 21.26 6.39
C MET A 104 -4.64 21.76 7.17
N ASN A 105 -4.99 21.10 8.28
CA ASN A 105 -6.24 21.29 9.03
C ASN A 105 -7.48 21.31 8.10
N ASP A 106 -7.49 20.46 7.07
CA ASP A 106 -8.59 20.36 6.12
C ASP A 106 -9.70 19.46 6.71
N PRO A 107 -10.97 19.89 6.71
CA PRO A 107 -12.05 19.16 7.38
C PRO A 107 -12.38 17.82 6.73
N ASP A 108 -12.00 17.64 5.45
CA ASP A 108 -12.29 16.42 4.71
C ASP A 108 -11.04 15.57 4.48
N ILE A 109 -9.83 16.12 4.62
CA ILE A 109 -8.55 15.43 4.37
C ILE A 109 -7.75 15.41 5.67
N HIS A 110 -8.19 14.58 6.61
CA HIS A 110 -7.57 14.45 7.93
C HIS A 110 -7.74 13.03 8.48
N SER A 111 -6.72 12.50 9.14
CA SER A 111 -6.64 11.11 9.63
C SER A 111 -7.80 10.73 10.56
N SER A 112 -8.25 11.67 11.38
CA SER A 112 -9.33 11.48 12.36
C SER A 112 -10.72 11.29 11.74
N VAL A 113 -10.94 11.74 10.49
CA VAL A 113 -12.26 11.70 9.82
C VAL A 113 -12.27 10.84 8.57
N TRP A 114 -11.11 10.63 7.93
CA TRP A 114 -11.03 9.82 6.72
C TRP A 114 -11.34 8.35 7.01
N ASP A 115 -12.25 7.78 6.21
CA ASP A 115 -12.53 6.36 6.22
C ASP A 115 -12.41 5.80 4.80
N TRP A 116 -11.26 5.16 4.55
CA TRP A 116 -10.90 4.57 3.26
C TRP A 116 -11.77 3.36 2.86
N ASP A 117 -11.84 3.09 1.56
CA ASP A 117 -12.63 2.00 0.98
C ASP A 117 -11.94 0.62 1.07
N THR A 118 -11.92 0.02 2.27
CA THR A 118 -11.36 -1.32 2.50
C THR A 118 -12.14 -2.09 3.58
N ALA A 119 -11.77 -3.34 3.85
CA ALA A 119 -12.41 -4.17 4.87
C ALA A 119 -11.99 -3.85 6.32
N SER A 120 -10.78 -3.31 6.52
CA SER A 120 -10.31 -2.86 7.84
C SER A 120 -10.93 -1.53 8.24
N THR A 121 -11.18 -1.35 9.54
CA THR A 121 -11.65 -0.07 10.08
C THR A 121 -10.47 0.89 10.24
N ALA A 122 -10.71 2.19 10.10
CA ALA A 122 -9.66 3.18 10.30
C ALA A 122 -9.05 3.14 11.71
N GLU A 123 -9.86 2.83 12.75
CA GLU A 123 -9.37 2.66 14.12
C GLU A 123 -8.42 1.45 14.24
N ALA A 124 -8.83 0.28 13.74
CA ALA A 124 -8.04 -0.94 13.83
C ALA A 124 -6.72 -0.80 13.06
N TRP A 125 -6.79 -0.28 11.83
CA TRP A 125 -5.62 -0.06 11.00
C TRP A 125 -4.64 0.96 11.59
N ARG A 126 -5.11 2.08 12.17
CA ARG A 126 -4.21 3.03 12.86
C ARG A 126 -3.53 2.38 14.08
N HIS A 127 -4.20 1.47 14.78
CA HIS A 127 -3.56 0.77 15.88
C HIS A 127 -2.54 -0.27 15.39
N SER A 128 -2.93 -1.18 14.51
CA SER A 128 -2.06 -2.25 14.02
C SER A 128 -0.89 -1.72 13.20
N HIS A 129 -1.16 -0.80 12.28
CA HIS A 129 -0.15 -0.32 11.34
C HIS A 129 0.58 0.92 11.87
N ASN A 130 -0.12 2.04 12.13
CA ASN A 130 0.56 3.27 12.55
C ASN A 130 1.27 3.12 13.89
N TYR A 131 0.64 2.45 14.87
CA TYR A 131 1.26 2.28 16.17
C TYR A 131 2.15 1.03 16.23
N ILE A 132 1.59 -0.17 16.08
CA ILE A 132 2.38 -1.39 16.30
C ILE A 132 3.47 -1.56 15.23
N HIS A 133 3.12 -1.53 13.94
CA HIS A 133 4.08 -1.78 12.87
C HIS A 133 5.18 -0.71 12.79
N HIS A 134 4.85 0.60 12.79
CA HIS A 134 5.89 1.64 12.70
C HIS A 134 6.71 1.81 13.98
N THR A 135 6.14 1.52 15.17
CA THR A 135 6.94 1.55 16.41
C THR A 135 7.91 0.37 16.46
N TYR A 136 7.40 -0.83 16.17
CA TYR A 136 8.11 -2.08 16.40
C TYR A 136 8.64 -2.75 15.12
N THR A 137 8.77 -2.02 14.02
CA THR A 137 9.11 -2.52 12.67
C THR A 137 10.17 -3.63 12.70
N ASN A 138 9.79 -4.77 12.14
CA ASN A 138 10.55 -6.01 12.00
C ASN A 138 11.10 -6.62 13.31
N ILE A 139 10.58 -6.24 14.48
CA ILE A 139 10.90 -6.89 15.75
C ILE A 139 10.05 -8.17 15.88
N LEU A 140 10.71 -9.33 15.92
CA LEU A 140 10.09 -10.64 16.02
C LEU A 140 9.21 -10.75 17.27
N GLY A 141 7.95 -11.10 17.04
CA GLY A 141 6.94 -11.26 18.10
C GLY A 141 6.33 -9.94 18.61
N LYS A 142 6.74 -8.79 18.05
CA LYS A 142 6.13 -7.48 18.30
C LYS A 142 5.48 -6.91 17.05
N ASP A 143 6.22 -6.86 15.94
CA ASP A 143 5.69 -6.52 14.64
C ASP A 143 4.90 -7.70 14.08
N LYS A 144 3.61 -7.51 13.89
CA LYS A 144 2.71 -8.54 13.37
C LYS A 144 2.67 -8.53 11.84
N ASP A 145 2.89 -7.38 11.20
CA ASP A 145 2.92 -7.26 9.74
C ASP A 145 4.09 -8.07 9.15
N LEU A 146 5.09 -8.35 10.00
CA LEU A 146 6.16 -9.29 9.78
C LEU A 146 5.66 -10.75 9.67
N GLY A 147 5.22 -11.13 8.48
CA GLY A 147 4.66 -12.47 8.21
C GLY A 147 3.15 -12.57 8.38
N TYR A 148 2.46 -11.48 8.72
CA TYR A 148 1.01 -11.43 8.97
C TYR A 148 0.53 -12.53 9.93
N GLU A 149 1.38 -12.87 10.91
CA GLU A 149 1.18 -13.96 11.90
C GLU A 149 1.06 -15.40 11.33
N ILE A 150 0.91 -15.56 10.01
CA ILE A 150 0.61 -16.85 9.36
C ILE A 150 1.78 -17.40 8.52
N MET A 151 2.78 -16.58 8.21
CA MET A 151 3.95 -16.96 7.41
C MET A 151 5.24 -16.94 8.22
N ARG A 152 6.11 -17.90 7.93
CA ARG A 152 7.51 -17.85 8.35
C ARG A 152 8.29 -17.00 7.37
N ILE A 153 9.02 -16.02 7.90
CA ILE A 153 9.78 -15.06 7.11
C ILE A 153 11.23 -14.93 7.57
N ASP A 154 11.56 -15.50 8.73
CA ASP A 154 12.91 -15.57 9.26
C ASP A 154 13.31 -17.04 9.56
N PRO A 155 14.52 -17.48 9.17
CA PRO A 155 15.05 -18.79 9.55
C PRO A 155 15.09 -19.06 11.07
N ALA A 156 15.28 -18.04 11.91
CA ALA A 156 15.31 -18.15 13.36
C ALA A 156 13.94 -18.44 13.97
N GLN A 157 12.84 -18.14 13.26
CA GLN A 157 11.51 -18.55 13.71
C GLN A 157 11.40 -20.08 13.73
N GLN A 158 10.89 -20.62 14.85
CA GLN A 158 10.63 -22.05 14.98
C GLN A 158 9.69 -22.52 13.87
N TRP A 159 10.16 -23.49 13.08
CA TRP A 159 9.36 -24.07 12.00
C TRP A 159 8.17 -24.87 12.55
N LYS A 160 7.00 -24.72 11.91
CA LYS A 160 5.75 -25.43 12.21
C LYS A 160 5.24 -26.06 10.91
N TRP A 161 4.58 -27.21 11.00
CA TRP A 161 4.09 -27.95 9.83
C TRP A 161 3.15 -27.13 8.93
N GLY A 162 2.41 -26.17 9.51
CA GLY A 162 1.53 -25.27 8.76
C GLY A 162 2.26 -24.42 7.72
N TYR A 163 3.56 -24.14 7.90
CA TYR A 163 4.33 -23.34 6.95
C TYR A 163 4.55 -24.02 5.59
N LEU A 164 4.41 -25.35 5.49
CA LEU A 164 4.38 -26.04 4.19
C LEU A 164 3.32 -25.47 3.24
N PHE A 165 2.23 -24.94 3.81
CA PHE A 165 1.12 -24.35 3.07
C PHE A 165 1.22 -22.82 2.94
N GLN A 166 2.30 -22.19 3.43
CA GLN A 166 2.46 -20.73 3.30
C GLN A 166 2.38 -20.23 1.84
N PRO A 167 2.86 -20.93 0.80
CA PRO A 167 2.67 -20.46 -0.56
C PRO A 167 1.19 -20.42 -0.98
N LEU A 168 0.39 -21.37 -0.48
CA LEU A 168 -1.05 -21.41 -0.72
C LEU A 168 -1.76 -20.28 0.04
N TYR A 169 -1.47 -20.09 1.33
CA TYR A 169 -2.06 -19.00 2.11
C TYR A 169 -1.63 -17.63 1.57
N ASN A 170 -0.39 -17.48 1.11
CA ASN A 170 0.08 -16.27 0.46
C ASN A 170 -0.70 -15.99 -0.83
N MET A 171 -0.94 -16.99 -1.68
CA MET A 171 -1.77 -16.80 -2.88
C MET A 171 -3.20 -16.36 -2.54
N LEU A 172 -3.81 -16.96 -1.51
CA LEU A 172 -5.13 -16.55 -1.03
C LEU A 172 -5.10 -15.13 -0.47
N LEU A 173 -4.08 -14.79 0.30
CA LEU A 173 -3.85 -13.46 0.84
C LEU A 173 -3.66 -12.43 -0.27
N THR A 174 -2.92 -12.74 -1.35
CA THR A 174 -2.76 -11.85 -2.50
C THR A 174 -4.11 -11.48 -3.15
N VAL A 175 -5.02 -12.44 -3.30
CA VAL A 175 -6.33 -12.19 -3.93
C VAL A 175 -7.32 -11.53 -2.96
N LEU A 176 -7.20 -11.83 -1.66
CA LEU A 176 -8.11 -11.36 -0.60
C LEU A 176 -7.44 -10.36 0.35
N PHE A 177 -6.46 -9.61 -0.14
CA PHE A 177 -5.52 -8.88 0.71
C PHE A 177 -6.19 -7.94 1.72
N GLU A 178 -7.18 -7.15 1.29
CA GLU A 178 -7.93 -6.27 2.20
C GLU A 178 -8.58 -7.02 3.38
N TRP A 179 -9.06 -8.24 3.13
CA TRP A 179 -9.75 -9.06 4.13
C TRP A 179 -8.72 -9.73 5.02
N GLY A 180 -7.58 -10.12 4.47
CA GLY A 180 -6.43 -10.57 5.23
C GLY A 180 -5.98 -9.51 6.23
N VAL A 181 -5.79 -8.26 5.77
CA VAL A 181 -5.45 -7.11 6.63
C VAL A 181 -6.52 -6.88 7.69
N ALA A 182 -7.81 -6.87 7.32
CA ALA A 182 -8.90 -6.65 8.28
C ALA A 182 -8.93 -7.70 9.41
N VAL A 183 -8.65 -8.96 9.09
CA VAL A 183 -8.60 -10.04 10.09
C VAL A 183 -7.29 -9.98 10.90
N HIS A 184 -6.18 -9.64 10.25
CA HIS A 184 -4.87 -9.42 10.86
C HIS A 184 -4.91 -8.31 11.93
N ASP A 185 -5.58 -7.19 11.63
CA ASP A 185 -5.74 -6.06 12.54
C ASP A 185 -6.52 -6.42 13.82
N MET A 186 -7.19 -7.58 13.86
CA MET A 186 -7.86 -8.08 15.06
C MET A 186 -6.91 -8.71 16.09
N ASP A 187 -5.63 -8.89 15.78
CA ASP A 187 -4.67 -9.62 16.62
C ASP A 187 -5.09 -11.09 16.82
N ILE A 188 -4.92 -11.89 15.77
CA ILE A 188 -5.39 -13.28 15.74
C ILE A 188 -4.66 -14.11 16.79
N ASP A 189 -3.37 -13.83 17.02
CA ASP A 189 -2.58 -14.53 18.03
C ASP A 189 -3.12 -14.27 19.45
N ALA A 190 -3.45 -13.03 19.81
CA ALA A 190 -4.05 -12.73 21.12
C ALA A 190 -5.43 -13.38 21.27
N ILE A 191 -6.24 -13.44 20.20
CA ILE A 191 -7.52 -14.16 20.20
C ILE A 191 -7.29 -15.65 20.44
N ARG A 192 -6.32 -16.25 19.75
CA ARG A 192 -5.97 -17.68 19.88
C ARG A 192 -5.44 -18.02 21.27
N ARG A 193 -4.65 -17.12 21.88
CA ARG A 193 -4.14 -17.24 23.26
C ARG A 193 -5.17 -16.88 24.33
N ARG A 194 -6.34 -16.37 23.93
CA ARG A 194 -7.42 -15.89 24.83
C ARG A 194 -7.01 -14.69 25.69
N GLU A 195 -6.07 -13.90 25.19
CA GLU A 195 -5.59 -12.67 25.82
C GLU A 195 -6.52 -11.48 25.46
N LYS A 196 -7.15 -11.52 24.28
CA LYS A 196 -8.11 -10.52 23.84
C LYS A 196 -9.53 -10.79 24.38
N PRO A 197 -10.15 -9.88 25.14
CA PRO A 197 -11.51 -10.08 25.65
C PRO A 197 -12.56 -10.19 24.54
N TRP A 198 -13.53 -11.10 24.71
CA TRP A 198 -14.63 -11.30 23.75
C TRP A 198 -15.42 -10.02 23.38
N PRO A 199 -15.68 -9.06 24.29
CA PRO A 199 -16.33 -7.80 23.92
C PRO A 199 -15.56 -7.03 22.85
N GLU A 200 -14.23 -7.03 22.92
CA GLU A 200 -13.35 -6.37 21.95
C GLU A 200 -13.36 -7.10 20.61
N VAL A 201 -13.25 -8.43 20.62
CA VAL A 201 -13.37 -9.26 19.40
C VAL A 201 -14.72 -9.02 18.70
N ARG A 202 -15.82 -8.89 19.46
CA ARG A 202 -17.15 -8.56 18.91
C ARG A 202 -17.20 -7.15 18.34
N LYS A 203 -16.51 -6.17 18.93
CA LYS A 203 -16.40 -4.80 18.40
C LYS A 203 -15.72 -4.84 17.03
N ASP A 204 -14.60 -5.54 16.92
CA ASP A 204 -13.85 -5.65 15.67
C ASP A 204 -14.66 -6.35 14.57
N LEU A 205 -15.25 -7.52 14.88
CA LEU A 205 -16.12 -8.24 13.95
C LEU A 205 -17.30 -7.40 13.48
N LYS A 206 -17.89 -6.59 14.38
CA LYS A 206 -18.97 -5.66 14.02
C LYS A 206 -18.47 -4.55 13.10
N GLY A 207 -17.27 -4.03 13.33
CA GLY A 207 -16.60 -3.05 12.48
C GLY A 207 -16.36 -3.59 11.07
N ILE A 208 -15.70 -4.75 10.98
CA ILE A 208 -15.43 -5.45 9.71
C ILE A 208 -16.74 -5.77 8.98
N TRP A 209 -17.76 -6.26 9.68
CA TRP A 209 -19.08 -6.49 9.09
C TRP A 209 -19.73 -5.21 8.56
N GLY A 210 -19.57 -4.07 9.27
CA GLY A 210 -20.05 -2.77 8.82
C GLY A 210 -19.39 -2.35 7.50
N LYS A 211 -18.07 -2.53 7.39
CA LYS A 211 -17.29 -2.27 6.15
C LYS A 211 -17.71 -3.22 5.03
N ALA A 212 -17.81 -4.52 5.33
CA ALA A 212 -18.27 -5.54 4.40
C ALA A 212 -19.66 -5.25 3.84
N ARG A 213 -20.62 -4.91 4.70
CA ARG A 213 -21.99 -4.56 4.30
C ARG A 213 -21.99 -3.35 3.38
N SER A 214 -21.18 -2.33 3.68
CA SER A 214 -21.09 -1.10 2.87
C SER A 214 -20.52 -1.40 1.49
N GLN A 215 -19.44 -2.20 1.41
CA GLN A 215 -18.89 -2.67 0.14
C GLN A 215 -19.91 -3.49 -0.65
N ILE A 216 -20.61 -4.44 -0.01
CA ILE A 216 -21.64 -5.25 -0.69
C ILE A 216 -22.77 -4.39 -1.25
N GLN A 217 -23.27 -3.46 -0.45
CA GLN A 217 -24.34 -2.56 -0.88
C GLN A 217 -23.90 -1.65 -2.02
N LYS A 218 -22.67 -1.14 -1.99
CA LYS A 218 -22.14 -0.25 -3.01
C LYS A 218 -21.75 -1.00 -4.29
N ASP A 219 -20.82 -1.94 -4.20
CA ASP A 219 -20.11 -2.53 -5.33
C ASP A 219 -20.82 -3.77 -5.92
N TYR A 220 -21.54 -4.54 -5.10
CA TYR A 220 -22.15 -5.80 -5.56
C TYR A 220 -23.67 -5.73 -5.75
N VAL A 221 -24.30 -4.64 -5.29
CA VAL A 221 -25.75 -4.39 -5.45
C VAL A 221 -25.99 -3.04 -6.11
N GLY A 222 -25.58 -1.93 -5.49
CA GLY A 222 -25.92 -0.57 -5.90
C GLY A 222 -25.48 -0.24 -7.32
N TRP A 223 -24.16 -0.25 -7.59
CA TRP A 223 -23.63 0.06 -8.92
C TRP A 223 -24.10 -0.91 -10.02
N PRO A 224 -24.17 -2.24 -9.79
CA PRO A 224 -24.79 -3.16 -10.72
C PRO A 224 -26.27 -2.85 -11.02
N VAL A 225 -27.09 -2.51 -10.01
CA VAL A 225 -28.49 -2.11 -10.19
C VAL A 225 -28.59 -0.81 -11.00
N ILE A 226 -27.80 0.20 -10.64
CA ILE A 226 -27.78 1.50 -11.34
C ILE A 226 -27.45 1.29 -12.83
N SER A 227 -26.41 0.50 -13.13
CA SER A 227 -25.98 0.23 -14.50
C SER A 227 -27.05 -0.55 -15.28
N ALA A 228 -27.69 -1.53 -14.64
CA ALA A 228 -28.78 -2.30 -15.24
C ALA A 228 -30.03 -1.44 -15.51
N GLY A 229 -30.37 -0.53 -14.59
CA GLY A 229 -31.46 0.45 -14.77
C GLY A 229 -31.16 1.46 -15.88
N ALA A 230 -29.93 1.99 -15.93
CA ALA A 230 -29.49 2.87 -17.01
C ALA A 230 -29.57 2.18 -18.38
N PHE A 231 -29.17 0.91 -18.47
CA PHE A 231 -29.35 0.11 -19.68
C PHE A 231 -30.83 -0.03 -20.05
N ALA A 232 -31.71 -0.33 -19.09
CA ALA A 232 -33.15 -0.46 -19.35
C ALA A 232 -33.74 0.83 -19.93
N LEU A 233 -33.40 1.98 -19.33
CA LEU A 233 -33.84 3.29 -19.80
C LEU A 233 -33.31 3.60 -21.20
N ALA A 234 -32.02 3.33 -21.46
CA ALA A 234 -31.42 3.52 -22.78
C ALA A 234 -32.08 2.61 -23.84
N GLN A 235 -32.39 1.37 -23.49
CA GLN A 235 -33.04 0.41 -24.37
C GLN A 235 -34.48 0.85 -24.72
N LEU A 236 -35.21 1.41 -23.76
CA LEU A 236 -36.53 2.00 -24.00
C LEU A 236 -36.43 3.25 -24.89
N ALA A 237 -35.53 4.18 -24.56
CA ALA A 237 -35.35 5.42 -25.30
C ALA A 237 -34.93 5.20 -26.76
N LEU A 238 -34.14 4.16 -27.02
CA LEU A 238 -33.67 3.79 -28.36
C LEU A 238 -34.60 2.81 -29.09
N GLY A 239 -35.80 2.56 -28.56
CA GLY A 239 -36.81 1.70 -29.20
C GLY A 239 -36.35 0.25 -29.37
N GLY A 240 -35.57 -0.28 -28.43
CA GLY A 240 -35.09 -1.67 -28.45
C GLY A 240 -33.88 -1.93 -29.35
N ARG A 241 -33.23 -0.89 -29.86
CA ARG A 241 -32.11 -1.01 -30.82
C ARG A 241 -30.77 -1.41 -30.21
N LEU A 242 -30.61 -1.37 -28.87
CA LEU A 242 -29.37 -1.87 -28.27
C LEU A 242 -29.34 -3.38 -28.35
N ASP A 243 -28.17 -3.89 -28.72
CA ASP A 243 -27.89 -5.31 -28.70
C ASP A 243 -28.05 -5.89 -27.28
N GLN A 244 -28.75 -7.01 -27.17
CA GLN A 244 -28.99 -7.71 -25.90
C GLN A 244 -29.06 -9.22 -26.13
N PRO A 245 -28.79 -10.06 -25.11
CA PRO A 245 -28.90 -11.50 -25.28
C PRO A 245 -30.34 -11.90 -25.62
N ALA A 246 -30.52 -13.00 -26.36
CA ALA A 246 -31.85 -13.48 -26.73
C ALA A 246 -32.65 -14.08 -25.55
N GLN A 247 -31.97 -14.52 -24.48
CA GLN A 247 -32.60 -15.18 -23.34
C GLN A 247 -31.98 -14.74 -22.01
N SER A 248 -32.82 -14.65 -20.98
CA SER A 248 -32.40 -14.42 -19.59
C SER A 248 -31.72 -15.68 -19.04
N ARG A 249 -30.72 -15.54 -18.16
CA ARG A 249 -30.14 -16.71 -17.48
C ARG A 249 -31.10 -17.25 -16.42
N ILE A 250 -31.83 -16.37 -15.72
CA ILE A 250 -32.92 -16.77 -14.82
C ILE A 250 -34.03 -17.49 -15.60
N GLY A 251 -34.46 -16.93 -16.74
CA GLY A 251 -35.43 -17.58 -17.64
C GLY A 251 -34.98 -18.98 -18.08
N ARG A 252 -33.71 -19.12 -18.49
CA ARG A 252 -33.12 -20.43 -18.81
C ARG A 252 -33.09 -21.40 -17.64
N ARG A 253 -32.81 -20.94 -16.41
CA ARG A 253 -32.86 -21.79 -15.21
C ARG A 253 -34.28 -22.25 -14.89
N LEU A 254 -35.27 -21.37 -14.97
CA LEU A 254 -36.68 -21.73 -14.74
C LEU A 254 -37.15 -22.78 -15.75
N ARG A 255 -36.75 -22.65 -17.03
CA ARG A 255 -37.05 -23.65 -18.06
C ARG A 255 -36.44 -25.04 -17.80
N ARG A 256 -35.30 -25.12 -17.09
CA ARG A 256 -34.76 -26.41 -16.65
C ARG A 256 -35.61 -27.07 -15.57
N ILE A 257 -36.35 -26.29 -14.80
CA ILE A 257 -37.26 -26.80 -13.76
C ILE A 257 -38.59 -27.22 -14.40
N SER A 258 -39.21 -26.34 -15.20
CA SER A 258 -40.42 -26.66 -15.95
C SER A 258 -40.63 -25.67 -17.10
N ASN A 259 -41.03 -26.21 -18.25
CA ASN A 259 -41.45 -25.42 -19.41
C ASN A 259 -42.98 -25.22 -19.47
N LYS A 260 -43.73 -25.75 -18.51
CA LYS A 260 -45.20 -25.74 -18.51
C LYS A 260 -45.76 -24.91 -17.35
N GLY A 261 -47.00 -24.47 -17.51
CA GLY A 261 -47.75 -23.74 -16.48
C GLY A 261 -47.11 -22.40 -16.12
N ARG A 262 -47.30 -21.99 -14.86
CA ARG A 262 -46.84 -20.69 -14.34
C ARG A 262 -45.33 -20.48 -14.50
N ILE A 263 -44.52 -21.54 -14.35
CA ILE A 263 -43.06 -21.47 -14.45
C ILE A 263 -42.62 -21.12 -15.88
N GLY A 264 -43.21 -21.78 -16.89
CA GLY A 264 -42.94 -21.47 -18.30
C GLY A 264 -43.40 -20.06 -18.70
N ALA A 265 -44.57 -19.63 -18.22
CA ALA A 265 -45.07 -18.27 -18.46
C ALA A 265 -44.13 -17.21 -17.87
N THR A 266 -43.66 -17.41 -16.63
CA THR A 266 -42.66 -16.53 -16.01
C THR A 266 -41.37 -16.52 -16.82
N ALA A 267 -40.85 -17.68 -17.24
CA ALA A 267 -39.61 -17.72 -18.02
C ALA A 267 -39.68 -16.95 -19.35
N ASN A 268 -40.82 -17.01 -20.05
CA ASN A 268 -41.05 -16.25 -21.28
C ASN A 268 -41.15 -14.74 -21.03
N PHE A 269 -41.78 -14.34 -19.92
CA PHE A 269 -41.81 -12.94 -19.49
C PHE A 269 -40.39 -12.41 -19.22
N LEU A 270 -39.56 -13.16 -18.49
CA LEU A 270 -38.19 -12.76 -18.18
C LEU A 270 -37.35 -12.62 -19.46
N ASP A 271 -37.49 -13.52 -20.43
CA ASP A 271 -36.76 -13.42 -21.71
C ASP A 271 -37.11 -12.18 -22.53
N ARG A 272 -38.32 -11.64 -22.38
CA ARG A 272 -38.72 -10.45 -23.14
C ARG A 272 -38.06 -9.17 -22.60
N TYR A 273 -37.85 -9.08 -21.28
CA TYR A 273 -37.52 -7.79 -20.64
C TYR A 273 -36.20 -7.79 -19.86
N LEU A 274 -35.71 -8.93 -19.40
CA LEU A 274 -34.52 -9.00 -18.55
C LEU A 274 -33.19 -9.34 -19.21
N PRO A 275 -33.05 -9.89 -20.43
CA PRO A 275 -31.75 -10.39 -20.87
C PRO A 275 -30.64 -9.32 -20.87
N GLY A 276 -30.93 -8.12 -21.38
CA GLY A 276 -29.97 -7.01 -21.41
C GLY A 276 -29.70 -6.43 -20.02
N VAL A 277 -30.73 -6.28 -19.20
CA VAL A 277 -30.66 -5.81 -17.80
C VAL A 277 -29.82 -6.75 -16.95
N GLU A 278 -30.13 -8.04 -16.98
CA GLU A 278 -29.40 -9.10 -16.27
C GLU A 278 -27.95 -9.20 -16.74
N SER A 279 -27.71 -9.12 -18.06
CA SER A 279 -26.34 -9.13 -18.60
C SER A 279 -25.54 -7.93 -18.10
N THR A 280 -26.12 -6.73 -18.09
CA THR A 280 -25.43 -5.51 -17.67
C THR A 280 -25.13 -5.53 -16.18
N TYR A 281 -26.09 -5.98 -15.36
CA TYR A 281 -25.90 -6.22 -13.93
C TYR A 281 -24.69 -7.13 -13.69
N LEU A 282 -24.68 -8.33 -14.30
CA LEU A 282 -23.64 -9.33 -14.06
C LEU A 282 -22.27 -8.88 -14.56
N ARG A 283 -22.20 -8.11 -15.65
CA ARG A 283 -20.94 -7.58 -16.17
C ARG A 283 -20.38 -6.47 -15.29
N THR A 284 -21.23 -5.60 -14.77
CA THR A 284 -20.83 -4.56 -13.81
C THR A 284 -20.34 -5.20 -12.51
N LEU A 285 -21.11 -6.16 -11.97
CA LEU A 285 -20.71 -6.94 -10.81
C LEU A 285 -19.36 -7.64 -11.01
N ALA A 286 -19.13 -8.24 -12.18
CA ALA A 286 -17.85 -8.88 -12.51
C ALA A 286 -16.71 -7.86 -12.65
N ALA A 287 -16.98 -6.66 -13.18
CA ALA A 287 -15.99 -5.58 -13.26
C ALA A 287 -15.60 -5.08 -11.86
N ASP A 288 -16.59 -4.87 -10.98
CA ASP A 288 -16.34 -4.46 -9.59
C ASP A 288 -15.56 -5.50 -8.79
N ALA A 289 -15.93 -6.79 -8.94
CA ALA A 289 -15.19 -7.89 -8.32
C ALA A 289 -13.74 -7.96 -8.83
N LEU A 290 -13.54 -7.87 -10.14
CA LEU A 290 -12.21 -7.90 -10.73
C LEU A 290 -11.38 -6.66 -10.36
N ALA A 291 -11.98 -5.48 -10.26
CA ALA A 291 -11.30 -4.26 -9.81
C ALA A 291 -10.80 -4.39 -8.36
N ASN A 292 -11.58 -5.03 -7.46
CA ASN A 292 -11.13 -5.34 -6.11
C ASN A 292 -9.95 -6.34 -6.11
N VAL A 293 -10.00 -7.39 -6.94
CA VAL A 293 -8.88 -8.32 -7.09
C VAL A 293 -7.63 -7.61 -7.60
N ILE A 294 -7.74 -6.75 -8.62
CA ILE A 294 -6.62 -5.96 -9.15
C ILE A 294 -5.97 -5.13 -8.04
N ARG A 295 -6.79 -4.42 -7.25
CA ARG A 295 -6.28 -3.64 -6.11
C ARG A 295 -5.62 -4.53 -5.07
N ASN A 296 -6.21 -5.66 -4.70
CA ASN A 296 -5.65 -6.57 -3.69
C ASN A 296 -4.29 -7.13 -4.14
N VAL A 297 -4.17 -7.58 -5.38
CA VAL A 297 -2.91 -8.08 -5.93
C VAL A 297 -1.86 -6.97 -5.95
N TRP A 298 -2.23 -5.75 -6.35
CA TRP A 298 -1.32 -4.61 -6.39
C TRP A 298 -0.84 -4.20 -4.99
N ALA A 299 -1.76 -4.00 -4.05
CA ALA A 299 -1.43 -3.60 -2.68
C ALA A 299 -0.56 -4.66 -1.98
N HIS A 300 -0.93 -5.94 -2.08
CA HIS A 300 -0.12 -7.05 -1.58
C HIS A 300 1.30 -7.01 -2.17
N ALA A 301 1.42 -6.76 -3.48
CA ALA A 301 2.71 -6.76 -4.14
C ALA A 301 3.64 -5.64 -3.68
N ILE A 302 3.11 -4.42 -3.54
CA ILE A 302 3.87 -3.27 -3.05
C ILE A 302 4.28 -3.46 -1.59
N ILE A 303 3.34 -3.78 -0.70
CA ILE A 303 3.59 -3.88 0.75
C ILE A 303 4.58 -5.01 1.06
N PHE A 304 4.43 -6.17 0.43
CA PHE A 304 5.34 -7.29 0.69
C PHE A 304 6.74 -7.01 0.19
N CYS A 305 6.90 -6.34 -0.96
CA CYS A 305 8.22 -5.91 -1.43
C CYS A 305 8.90 -4.92 -0.49
N GLY A 306 8.15 -4.20 0.33
CA GLY A 306 8.69 -3.28 1.33
C GLY A 306 9.37 -3.96 2.53
N HIS A 307 8.88 -5.14 2.93
CA HIS A 307 9.24 -5.75 4.22
C HIS A 307 9.84 -7.16 4.14
N PHE A 308 9.48 -7.95 3.12
CA PHE A 308 9.82 -9.36 3.03
C PHE A 308 11.05 -9.74 2.18
N PRO A 309 11.65 -8.88 1.32
CA PRO A 309 12.83 -9.28 0.58
C PRO A 309 13.94 -9.78 1.51
N ASP A 310 14.75 -10.72 1.02
CA ASP A 310 15.89 -11.28 1.80
C ASP A 310 16.87 -10.20 2.35
N GLN A 311 16.78 -8.98 1.82
CA GLN A 311 17.60 -7.82 2.17
C GLN A 311 17.17 -7.13 3.48
N THR A 312 15.90 -7.24 3.89
CA THR A 312 15.39 -6.57 5.09
C THR A 312 15.86 -7.28 6.35
N TYR A 313 16.26 -6.52 7.36
CA TYR A 313 16.70 -7.09 8.64
C TYR A 313 15.51 -7.31 9.58
N THR A 314 15.63 -8.35 10.40
CA THR A 314 14.70 -8.70 11.49
C THR A 314 15.44 -8.58 12.82
N PHE A 315 14.72 -8.31 13.90
CA PHE A 315 15.29 -8.01 15.21
C PHE A 315 14.61 -8.83 16.30
N THR A 316 15.35 -9.26 17.31
CA THR A 316 14.77 -9.80 18.54
C THR A 316 14.40 -8.65 19.48
N GLN A 317 13.55 -8.92 20.48
CA GLN A 317 13.21 -7.92 21.50
C GLN A 317 14.43 -7.56 22.36
N GLU A 318 15.31 -8.51 22.62
CA GLU A 318 16.55 -8.32 23.39
C GLU A 318 17.52 -7.37 22.68
N GLU A 319 17.60 -7.41 21.34
CA GLU A 319 18.48 -6.53 20.55
C GLU A 319 18.07 -5.05 20.60
N VAL A 320 16.84 -4.74 21.02
CA VAL A 320 16.24 -3.41 20.94
C VAL A 320 15.67 -2.92 22.28
N GLU A 321 15.97 -3.61 23.38
CA GLU A 321 15.43 -3.30 24.71
C GLU A 321 15.78 -1.87 25.17
N ASP A 322 17.03 -1.45 24.92
CA ASP A 322 17.55 -0.12 25.24
C ASP A 322 17.80 0.74 23.98
N GLU A 323 16.95 0.60 22.96
CA GLU A 323 17.13 1.28 21.67
C GLU A 323 17.14 2.81 21.79
N THR A 324 18.23 3.44 21.35
CA THR A 324 18.33 4.90 21.23
C THR A 324 17.55 5.41 20.01
N ARG A 325 17.28 6.72 19.93
CA ARG A 325 16.63 7.31 18.75
C ARG A 325 17.40 7.06 17.45
N GLY A 326 18.73 7.12 17.48
CA GLY A 326 19.57 6.77 16.34
C GLY A 326 19.47 5.29 15.99
N GLY A 327 19.44 4.42 16.99
CA GLY A 327 19.21 2.99 16.80
C GLY A 327 17.87 2.71 16.12
N TRP A 328 16.81 3.38 16.57
CA TRP A 328 15.48 3.31 15.97
C TRP A 328 15.52 3.70 14.49
N TYR A 329 16.14 4.84 14.12
CA TYR A 329 16.28 5.25 12.72
C TYR A 329 17.02 4.21 11.87
N VAL A 330 18.13 3.66 12.38
CA VAL A 330 18.87 2.62 11.66
C VAL A 330 18.00 1.38 11.48
N ARG A 331 17.25 0.96 12.51
CA ARG A 331 16.33 -0.19 12.40
C ARG A 331 15.25 0.03 11.35
N GLN A 332 14.60 1.19 11.35
CA GLN A 332 13.61 1.57 10.33
C GLN A 332 14.21 1.51 8.92
N LEU A 333 15.40 2.10 8.74
CA LEU A 333 16.13 2.13 7.47
C LEU A 333 16.43 0.71 6.94
N ILE A 334 17.02 -0.16 7.77
CA ILE A 334 17.51 -1.47 7.32
C ILE A 334 16.43 -2.56 7.36
N GLY A 335 15.33 -2.30 8.07
CA GLY A 335 14.13 -3.15 8.11
C GLY A 335 13.25 -3.01 6.87
N ALA A 336 13.41 -1.95 6.08
CA ALA A 336 12.63 -1.69 4.88
C ALA A 336 13.44 -1.94 3.59
N ALA A 337 12.73 -2.05 2.47
CA ALA A 337 13.29 -2.16 1.13
C ALA A 337 12.48 -1.33 0.13
N ASN A 338 13.19 -0.51 -0.65
CA ASN A 338 12.62 0.33 -1.69
C ASN A 338 12.46 -0.42 -3.01
N ILE A 339 11.53 0.12 -3.81
CA ILE A 339 11.22 -0.33 -5.16
C ILE A 339 11.52 0.82 -6.13
N GLU A 340 12.44 0.58 -7.05
CA GLU A 340 12.72 1.53 -8.13
C GLU A 340 11.61 1.48 -9.19
N GLY A 341 11.13 2.65 -9.61
CA GLY A 341 10.10 2.78 -10.62
C GLY A 341 10.07 4.14 -11.31
N SER A 342 9.13 4.32 -12.23
CA SER A 342 8.84 5.63 -12.83
C SER A 342 8.04 6.52 -11.86
N PRO A 343 7.92 7.83 -12.11
CA PRO A 343 7.08 8.70 -11.29
C PRO A 343 5.62 8.20 -11.18
N LEU A 344 5.06 7.69 -12.28
CA LEU A 344 3.72 7.10 -12.26
C LEU A 344 3.66 5.86 -11.35
N PHE A 345 4.69 4.99 -11.38
CA PHE A 345 4.77 3.83 -10.49
C PHE A 345 4.73 4.25 -9.01
N HIS A 346 5.49 5.29 -8.65
CA HIS A 346 5.49 5.82 -7.28
C HIS A 346 4.11 6.35 -6.90
N VAL A 347 3.43 7.12 -7.74
CA VAL A 347 2.06 7.58 -7.46
C VAL A 347 1.08 6.42 -7.28
N ILE A 348 1.06 5.42 -8.18
CA ILE A 348 0.10 4.31 -8.07
C ILE A 348 0.45 3.34 -6.93
N SER A 349 1.67 3.38 -6.40
CA SER A 349 2.08 2.60 -5.23
C SER A 349 1.86 3.35 -3.91
N GLY A 350 1.28 4.56 -3.92
CA GLY A 350 1.11 5.34 -2.69
C GLY A 350 2.39 6.05 -2.24
N ASN A 351 3.35 6.18 -3.15
CA ASN A 351 4.78 6.45 -2.91
C ASN A 351 5.48 5.41 -2.01
N LEU A 352 4.86 4.26 -1.73
CA LEU A 352 5.47 3.14 -1.00
C LEU A 352 6.57 2.39 -1.78
N GLY A 353 6.91 2.85 -2.99
CA GLY A 353 8.22 2.53 -3.57
C GLY A 353 9.39 3.09 -2.74
N TYR A 354 9.13 4.08 -1.88
CA TYR A 354 10.05 4.67 -0.90
C TYR A 354 9.72 4.18 0.53
N GLN A 355 9.68 2.87 0.72
CA GLN A 355 9.36 2.24 2.00
C GLN A 355 10.31 2.67 3.13
N VAL A 356 11.60 2.85 2.84
CA VAL A 356 12.60 3.35 3.79
C VAL A 356 12.17 4.72 4.31
N GLU A 357 11.90 5.67 3.42
CA GLU A 357 11.50 7.03 3.78
C GLU A 357 10.15 7.04 4.51
N HIS A 358 9.23 6.19 4.09
CA HIS A 358 7.95 5.99 4.75
C HIS A 358 8.11 5.50 6.20
N HIS A 359 9.06 4.61 6.48
CA HIS A 359 9.35 4.13 7.82
C HIS A 359 10.07 5.15 8.70
N LEU A 360 10.97 5.94 8.10
CA LEU A 360 11.65 7.02 8.80
C LEU A 360 10.68 8.16 9.15
N TYR A 361 9.75 8.50 8.24
CA TYR A 361 8.83 9.64 8.35
C TYR A 361 7.40 9.28 7.90
N PRO A 362 6.68 8.43 8.66
CA PRO A 362 5.34 7.99 8.27
C PRO A 362 4.32 9.12 8.24
N ASP A 363 4.56 10.20 8.97
CA ASP A 363 3.76 11.42 9.10
C ASP A 363 4.06 12.49 8.03
N MET A 364 5.02 12.25 7.14
CA MET A 364 5.38 13.18 6.07
C MET A 364 4.55 12.92 4.81
N PRO A 365 4.04 13.96 4.10
CA PRO A 365 3.45 13.81 2.76
C PRO A 365 4.28 12.91 1.85
N SER A 366 3.69 11.80 1.44
CA SER A 366 4.39 10.79 0.65
C SER A 366 4.93 11.29 -0.69
N SER A 367 4.37 12.38 -1.22
CA SER A 367 4.88 13.10 -2.40
C SER A 367 6.28 13.67 -2.21
N ARG A 368 6.73 13.86 -0.96
CA ARG A 368 8.07 14.35 -0.62
C ARG A 368 9.12 13.26 -0.46
N TYR A 369 8.73 11.98 -0.43
CA TYR A 369 9.69 10.89 -0.23
C TYR A 369 10.79 10.84 -1.30
N SER A 370 10.48 11.18 -2.55
CA SER A 370 11.48 11.28 -3.61
C SER A 370 12.53 12.38 -3.39
N GLU A 371 12.18 13.44 -2.64
CA GLU A 371 13.07 14.55 -2.27
C GLU A 371 13.89 14.20 -1.01
N ILE A 372 13.33 13.36 -0.13
CA ILE A 372 13.97 12.86 1.09
C ILE A 372 15.01 11.76 0.78
N ALA A 373 14.70 10.86 -0.15
CA ALA A 373 15.52 9.69 -0.44
C ALA A 373 17.00 9.99 -0.76
N PRO A 374 17.36 11.03 -1.54
CA PRO A 374 18.75 11.41 -1.75
C PRO A 374 19.49 11.81 -0.46
N LYS A 375 18.81 12.52 0.46
CA LYS A 375 19.38 12.94 1.75
C LYS A 375 19.62 11.74 2.67
N VAL A 376 18.67 10.80 2.69
CA VAL A 376 18.83 9.53 3.42
C VAL A 376 20.01 8.73 2.86
N LYS A 377 20.13 8.61 1.54
CA LYS A 377 21.25 7.93 0.88
C LYS A 377 22.61 8.55 1.23
N GLU A 378 22.71 9.87 1.29
CA GLU A 378 23.93 10.55 1.71
C GLU A 378 24.34 10.16 3.14
N ILE A 379 23.38 10.15 4.09
CA ILE A 379 23.63 9.66 5.45
C ILE A 379 24.06 8.20 5.42
N CYS A 380 23.37 7.35 4.64
CA CYS A 380 23.74 5.95 4.51
C CYS A 380 25.18 5.76 4.03
N GLU A 381 25.63 6.54 3.06
CA GLU A 381 27.01 6.49 2.56
C GLU A 381 28.02 6.93 3.63
N ARG A 382 27.78 8.07 4.31
CA ARG A 382 28.72 8.60 5.32
C ARG A 382 28.87 7.69 6.54
N TYR A 383 27.77 7.07 6.96
CA TYR A 383 27.77 6.16 8.10
C TYR A 383 27.96 4.70 7.67
N GLU A 384 28.20 4.40 6.39
CA GLU A 384 28.35 3.05 5.82
C GLU A 384 27.14 2.11 6.07
N LEU A 385 25.93 2.66 6.14
CA LEU A 385 24.69 1.91 6.33
C LEU A 385 24.15 1.38 4.99
N PRO A 386 23.51 0.20 4.97
CA PRO A 386 22.86 -0.28 3.76
C PRO A 386 21.65 0.60 3.42
N TYR A 387 21.42 0.80 2.12
CA TYR A 387 20.20 1.41 1.60
C TYR A 387 19.59 0.45 0.58
N ASN A 388 18.51 -0.23 1.00
CA ASN A 388 17.93 -1.33 0.24
C ASN A 388 17.04 -0.80 -0.86
N SER A 389 17.44 -0.95 -2.12
CA SER A 389 16.61 -0.58 -3.26
C SER A 389 16.81 -1.54 -4.44
N GLY A 390 15.78 -1.68 -5.27
CA GLY A 390 15.89 -2.40 -6.52
C GLY A 390 14.60 -2.43 -7.33
N ARG A 391 14.72 -2.84 -8.60
CA ARG A 391 13.59 -2.98 -9.52
C ARG A 391 12.48 -3.87 -8.96
N PHE A 392 11.22 -3.46 -9.16
CA PHE A 392 10.03 -4.18 -8.70
C PHE A 392 10.06 -5.69 -8.95
N GLY A 393 10.35 -6.13 -10.18
CA GLY A 393 10.35 -7.57 -10.51
C GLY A 393 11.40 -8.37 -9.74
N LYS A 394 12.54 -7.76 -9.38
CA LYS A 394 13.57 -8.40 -8.55
C LYS A 394 13.09 -8.53 -7.10
N GLN A 395 12.56 -7.45 -6.53
CA GLN A 395 12.02 -7.47 -5.16
C GLN A 395 10.91 -8.52 -5.05
N TRP A 396 9.96 -8.50 -5.98
CA TRP A 396 8.85 -9.43 -6.03
C TRP A 396 9.28 -10.90 -6.12
N TYR A 397 10.25 -11.18 -6.99
CA TYR A 397 10.84 -12.51 -7.08
C TYR A 397 11.50 -12.93 -5.76
N THR A 398 12.24 -12.04 -5.11
CA THR A 398 12.91 -12.37 -3.84
C THR A 398 11.91 -12.67 -2.73
N VAL A 399 10.84 -11.88 -2.59
CA VAL A 399 9.74 -12.13 -1.64
C VAL A 399 9.18 -13.53 -1.81
N HIS A 400 8.74 -13.88 -3.04
CA HIS A 400 8.16 -15.19 -3.28
C HIS A 400 9.17 -16.32 -3.06
N ARG A 401 10.42 -16.14 -3.51
CA ARG A 401 11.47 -17.12 -3.25
C ARG A 401 11.64 -17.35 -1.75
N SER A 402 11.63 -16.31 -0.92
CA SER A 402 11.74 -16.42 0.54
C SER A 402 10.55 -17.15 1.13
N ILE A 403 9.33 -16.81 0.70
CA ILE A 403 8.09 -17.52 1.10
C ILE A 403 8.17 -19.01 0.76
N PHE A 404 8.56 -19.37 -0.47
CA PHE A 404 8.69 -20.77 -0.88
C PHE A 404 9.81 -21.50 -0.13
N ARG A 405 10.96 -20.84 0.05
CA ARG A 405 12.12 -21.43 0.72
C ARG A 405 11.86 -21.70 2.20
N LEU A 406 11.23 -20.75 2.90
CA LEU A 406 10.98 -20.84 4.35
C LEU A 406 9.76 -21.69 4.72
N ALA A 407 8.96 -22.10 3.71
CA ALA A 407 7.90 -23.08 3.85
C ALA A 407 8.41 -24.43 4.38
N PHE A 408 9.65 -24.79 4.02
CA PHE A 408 10.30 -26.04 4.41
C PHE A 408 11.16 -25.87 5.69
N PRO A 409 11.39 -26.96 6.45
CA PRO A 409 12.28 -26.93 7.61
C PRO A 409 13.69 -26.44 7.24
N GLY A 410 14.32 -25.73 8.18
CA GLY A 410 15.66 -25.18 8.00
C GLY A 410 15.67 -23.86 7.24
N GLY A 411 16.67 -23.70 6.37
CA GLY A 411 17.02 -22.44 5.70
C GLY A 411 18.13 -21.70 6.44
N LYS A 412 19.13 -21.18 5.72
CA LYS A 412 20.13 -20.26 6.27
C LYS A 412 19.70 -18.81 6.05
N PRO A 413 20.10 -17.86 6.92
CA PRO A 413 20.03 -16.44 6.62
C PRO A 413 20.70 -16.18 5.26
N ARG A 414 20.08 -15.34 4.45
CA ARG A 414 20.67 -14.92 3.18
C ARG A 414 21.64 -13.76 3.45
N PRO A 415 22.69 -13.61 2.64
CA PRO A 415 23.58 -12.46 2.74
C PRO A 415 22.77 -11.17 2.70
N LYS A 416 22.97 -10.32 3.70
CA LYS A 416 22.39 -8.99 3.76
C LYS A 416 23.24 -8.02 2.92
N PRO A 417 22.65 -6.95 2.38
CA PRO A 417 23.41 -5.96 1.63
C PRO A 417 24.46 -5.30 2.51
N GLY A 418 25.61 -4.99 1.90
CA GLY A 418 26.66 -4.20 2.54
C GLY A 418 26.32 -2.71 2.56
N PRO A 419 27.27 -1.87 3.01
CA PRO A 419 27.13 -0.41 2.98
C PRO A 419 26.62 0.11 1.63
N TYR A 420 25.79 1.14 1.68
CA TYR A 420 25.45 1.88 0.48
C TYR A 420 26.70 2.60 -0.03
N HIS A 421 27.01 2.36 -1.30
CA HIS A 421 27.98 3.15 -2.04
C HIS A 421 27.17 3.90 -3.09
N GLY A 422 27.34 5.22 -3.16
CA GLY A 422 26.80 5.98 -4.27
C GLY A 422 27.24 5.36 -5.60
N GLU A 423 26.48 5.57 -6.66
CA GLU A 423 27.04 5.30 -7.99
C GLU A 423 28.33 6.12 -8.08
N GLU A 424 29.49 5.46 -8.16
CA GLU A 424 30.73 6.12 -8.56
C GLU A 424 30.35 7.01 -9.73
N ARG A 425 30.55 8.33 -9.61
CA ARG A 425 30.49 9.22 -10.78
C ARG A 425 31.46 8.64 -11.78
N SER A 426 30.95 7.82 -12.70
CA SER A 426 31.72 7.40 -13.85
C SER A 426 32.18 8.71 -14.48
N SER A 427 33.47 8.86 -14.65
CA SER A 427 34.12 9.99 -15.30
C SER A 427 33.80 10.02 -16.81
N GLY A 428 32.55 9.76 -17.18
CA GLY A 428 31.97 10.00 -18.49
C GLY A 428 31.23 11.32 -18.44
N THR A 429 31.78 12.31 -19.15
CA THR A 429 31.17 13.57 -19.61
C THR A 429 29.93 14.04 -18.83
N HIS A 430 30.09 15.14 -18.09
CA HIS A 430 29.02 15.93 -17.48
C HIS A 430 27.87 16.19 -18.47
N ASP A 431 26.88 15.31 -18.49
CA ASP A 431 25.55 15.68 -18.93
C ASP A 431 24.83 16.22 -17.70
N SER A 432 24.52 17.52 -17.74
CA SER A 432 23.80 18.22 -16.69
C SER A 432 22.45 17.54 -16.40
N SER A 433 22.05 17.53 -15.13
CA SER A 433 20.75 16.96 -14.72
C SER A 433 19.61 17.66 -15.49
N GLU A 434 18.47 17.01 -15.66
CA GLU A 434 17.33 17.63 -16.36
C GLU A 434 16.89 18.94 -15.70
N ALA A 435 17.01 19.02 -14.36
CA ALA A 435 16.81 20.24 -13.59
C ALA A 435 17.84 21.34 -13.92
N GLN A 436 19.10 20.97 -14.13
CA GLN A 436 20.16 21.91 -14.53
C GLN A 436 19.99 22.35 -15.99
N ARG A 437 19.64 21.43 -16.91
CA ARG A 437 19.27 21.76 -18.30
C ARG A 437 18.04 22.65 -18.40
N PHE A 438 17.10 22.54 -17.46
CA PHE A 438 15.95 23.43 -17.35
C PHE A 438 16.37 24.83 -16.88
N ARG A 439 17.23 24.92 -15.87
CA ARG A 439 17.82 26.18 -15.39
C ARG A 439 18.63 26.91 -16.48
N ASP A 440 19.45 26.18 -17.25
CA ASP A 440 20.27 26.77 -18.32
C ASP A 440 19.43 27.30 -19.51
N ARG A 441 18.18 26.83 -19.68
CA ARG A 441 17.25 27.30 -20.73
C ARG A 441 16.42 28.51 -20.29
N VAL A 442 16.43 28.84 -19.01
CA VAL A 442 15.63 29.90 -18.43
C VAL A 442 16.59 31.04 -18.10
N PRO A 443 16.51 32.20 -18.80
CA PRO A 443 17.33 33.36 -18.47
C PRO A 443 17.19 33.70 -16.98
N ALA A 444 18.29 34.10 -16.32
CA ALA A 444 18.32 34.41 -14.88
C ALA A 444 17.25 35.44 -14.44
N GLU A 445 16.72 36.19 -15.41
CA GLU A 445 15.74 37.27 -15.24
C GLU A 445 14.28 36.77 -15.36
N HIS A 446 14.08 35.47 -15.63
CA HIS A 446 12.76 34.88 -15.84
C HIS A 446 12.07 34.58 -14.49
N PRO A 447 10.76 34.87 -14.32
CA PRO A 447 10.03 34.68 -13.06
C PRO A 447 10.02 33.25 -12.48
N ALA A 448 10.45 32.27 -13.26
CA ALA A 448 10.54 30.85 -12.88
C ALA A 448 11.95 30.42 -12.41
N ALA A 449 12.94 31.33 -12.44
CA ALA A 449 14.32 31.04 -12.06
C ALA A 449 14.51 30.83 -10.54
N GLY A 450 13.59 31.36 -9.71
CA GLY A 450 13.67 31.29 -8.24
C GLY A 450 14.83 32.13 -7.67
N PRO A 451 14.77 32.56 -6.40
CA PRO A 451 15.88 33.28 -5.79
C PRO A 451 17.09 32.36 -5.54
N GLU A 452 18.28 32.81 -5.90
CA GLU A 452 19.54 32.18 -5.52
C GLU A 452 19.72 32.32 -4.00
N HIS A 453 19.76 31.20 -3.28
CA HIS A 453 20.13 31.18 -1.88
C HIS A 453 21.61 30.81 -1.75
N ASP A 454 22.45 31.81 -1.52
CA ASP A 454 23.78 31.60 -0.97
C ASP A 454 23.67 31.13 0.49
N SER A 455 24.31 30.01 0.78
CA SER A 455 24.33 29.37 2.09
C SER A 455 25.01 30.27 3.14
N THR A 456 24.23 30.85 4.04
CA THR A 456 24.72 31.33 5.35
C THR A 456 23.74 30.91 6.43
N GLY A 457 24.26 30.15 7.39
CA GLY A 457 23.48 29.47 8.43
C GLY A 457 22.68 30.40 9.34
N VAL A 458 21.56 29.86 9.82
CA VAL A 458 20.79 30.42 10.91
C VAL A 458 20.71 29.34 11.98
N GLU A 459 21.37 29.57 13.12
CA GLU A 459 21.13 28.77 14.33
C GLU A 459 19.74 29.14 14.86
N VAL A 460 18.84 28.15 14.91
CA VAL A 460 17.57 28.25 15.63
C VAL A 460 17.50 27.06 16.58
N GLN A 461 17.29 27.31 17.86
CA GLN A 461 17.02 26.23 18.80
C GLN A 461 15.59 25.70 18.60
N PRO A 462 15.42 24.38 18.44
CA PRO A 462 14.10 23.77 18.33
C PRO A 462 13.34 23.85 19.66
N PRO A 463 12.01 24.03 19.65
CA PRO A 463 11.20 24.01 20.87
C PRO A 463 11.16 22.59 21.48
N PRO A 464 10.99 22.47 22.81
CA PRO A 464 11.02 21.18 23.50
C PRO A 464 9.85 20.28 23.05
N ARG A 465 10.18 19.06 22.60
CA ARG A 465 9.22 17.98 22.34
C ARG A 465 8.84 17.35 23.69
N GLY A 466 7.58 17.53 24.09
CA GLY A 466 7.10 17.33 25.45
C GLY A 466 7.26 15.93 26.05
N LYS A 467 7.64 15.90 27.32
CA LYS A 467 6.95 15.18 28.39
C LYS A 467 6.82 16.15 29.56
N ASP A 468 5.61 16.65 29.79
CA ASP A 468 5.15 17.20 31.07
C ASP A 468 3.61 17.25 31.02
N GLY A 469 2.96 16.25 31.64
CA GLY A 469 1.51 16.09 31.73
C GLY A 469 1.05 14.66 31.51
#